data_AF-A0A8X7NSX5-F1
#
_entry.id   AF-A0A8X7NSX5-F1
#
_cell.length_a   1.000
_cell.length_b   1.000
_cell.length_c   1.000
_cell.angle_alpha   90.00
_cell.angle_beta   90.00
_cell.angle_gamma   90.00
#
_symmetry.space_group_name_H-M   'P 1'
#
loop_
_entity.id
_entity.type
_entity.pdbx_description
1 polymer ?
#
loop_
_entity_poly.entity_id
_entity_poly.type
_entity_poly.pdbx_seq_one_letter_code
_entity_poly.pdbx_strand_id
1 'polypeptide(L)'
;MSHSTKTESREVYPLDTLMLLLFDYLVKKNLSLEEMRKLSPVFEEDVFGYLGVENSVNKFSSYGSTGSNCVAEQLGYWVNKLKITTT
;
A
#
# COMPACT_ATOMS: atom_id res chain seq x y z
N MET A 1 -5.95 -37.29 26.21
CA MET A 1 -4.98 -36.51 25.42
C MET A 1 -5.76 -35.79 24.32
N SER A 2 -6.12 -34.52 24.54
CA SER A 2 -6.78 -33.70 23.51
C SER A 2 -5.72 -33.12 22.58
N HIS A 3 -5.76 -33.49 21.30
CA HIS A 3 -4.98 -32.83 20.26
C HIS A 3 -5.68 -31.53 19.90
N SER A 4 -5.19 -30.43 20.48
CA SER A 4 -5.58 -29.08 20.08
C SER A 4 -4.85 -28.76 18.78
N THR A 5 -5.58 -28.77 17.66
CA THR A 5 -5.06 -28.33 16.37
C THR A 5 -4.93 -26.80 16.41
N LYS A 6 -3.69 -26.30 16.39
CA LYS A 6 -3.42 -24.86 16.20
C LYS A 6 -3.86 -24.50 14.79
N THR A 7 -5.02 -23.86 14.66
CA THR A 7 -5.41 -23.14 13.44
C THR A 7 -4.41 -22.00 13.24
N GLU A 8 -3.56 -22.17 12.24
CA GLU A 8 -2.64 -21.13 11.76
C GLU A 8 -3.48 -19.99 11.17
N SER A 9 -3.57 -18.88 11.90
CA SER A 9 -4.23 -17.66 11.43
C SER A 9 -3.45 -17.13 10.23
N ARG A 10 -4.03 -17.21 9.03
CA ARG A 10 -3.52 -16.49 7.86
C ARG A 10 -3.46 -15.01 8.22
N GLU A 11 -2.26 -14.42 8.20
CA GLU A 11 -2.11 -12.98 8.30
C GLU A 11 -2.87 -12.35 7.14
N VAL A 12 -3.96 -11.65 7.46
CA VAL A 12 -4.69 -10.84 6.47
C VAL A 12 -3.94 -9.54 6.35
N TYR A 13 -3.06 -9.45 5.36
CA TYR A 13 -2.42 -8.19 5.03
C TYR A 13 -3.47 -7.21 4.50
N PRO A 14 -3.43 -5.95 4.96
CA PRO A 14 -4.25 -4.89 4.39
C PRO A 14 -4.09 -4.81 2.86
N LEU A 15 -5.17 -4.51 2.14
CA LEU A 15 -5.20 -4.48 0.67
C LEU A 15 -4.19 -3.48 0.08
N ASP A 16 -3.95 -2.38 0.78
CA ASP A 16 -2.93 -1.37 0.50
C ASP A 16 -1.51 -1.94 0.59
N THR A 17 -1.23 -2.80 1.58
CA THR A 17 0.06 -3.49 1.69
C THR A 17 0.30 -4.45 0.52
N LEU A 18 -0.72 -5.21 0.12
CA LEU A 18 -0.61 -6.12 -1.03
C LEU A 18 -0.41 -5.37 -2.36
N MET A 19 -1.09 -4.23 -2.51
CA MET A 19 -0.94 -3.37 -3.69
C MET A 19 0.48 -2.78 -3.77
N LEU A 20 1.02 -2.30 -2.65
CA LEU A 20 2.39 -1.78 -2.57
C LEU A 20 3.43 -2.86 -2.91
N LEU A 21 3.25 -4.08 -2.39
CA LEU A 21 4.14 -5.22 -2.69
C LEU A 21 4.09 -5.63 -4.16
N LEU A 22 2.91 -5.59 -4.78
CA LEU A 22 2.76 -5.85 -6.22
C LEU A 22 3.51 -4.80 -7.05
N PHE A 23 3.36 -3.52 -6.71
CA PHE A 23 4.03 -2.45 -7.43
C PHE A 23 5.56 -2.48 -7.25
N ASP A 24 6.05 -2.78 -6.04
CA ASP A 24 7.48 -3.00 -5.80
C ASP A 24 8.03 -4.21 -6.57
N TYR A 25 7.27 -5.30 -6.67
CA TYR A 25 7.65 -6.47 -7.48
C TYR A 25 7.75 -6.12 -8.98
N LEU A 26 6.77 -5.38 -9.52
CA LEU A 26 6.78 -4.96 -10.92
C LEU A 26 7.97 -4.04 -11.23
N VAL A 27 8.31 -3.12 -10.32
CA VAL A 27 9.51 -2.28 -10.41
C VAL A 27 10.78 -3.14 -10.40
N LYS A 28 10.90 -4.08 -9.46
CA LYS A 28 12.07 -4.97 -9.37
C LYS A 28 12.28 -5.81 -10.63
N LYS A 29 11.20 -6.15 -11.33
CA LYS A 29 11.27 -6.91 -12.58
C LYS A 29 11.66 -6.06 -13.78
N ASN A 30 11.71 -4.73 -13.66
CA ASN A 30 12.02 -3.80 -14.76
C ASN A 30 11.25 -4.15 -16.05
N LEU A 31 9.98 -4.55 -15.91
CA LEU A 31 9.16 -4.91 -17.06
C LEU A 31 8.93 -3.69 -17.93
N SER A 32 9.08 -3.86 -19.23
CA SER A 32 8.62 -2.91 -20.23
C SER A 32 7.09 -2.84 -20.27
N LEU A 33 6.54 -1.75 -20.81
CA LEU A 33 5.10 -1.64 -21.05
C LEU A 33 4.56 -2.77 -21.95
N GLU A 34 5.36 -3.21 -22.92
CA GLU A 34 5.01 -4.35 -23.78
C GLU A 34 4.84 -5.65 -22.97
N GLU A 35 5.75 -5.92 -22.02
CA GLU A 35 5.67 -7.08 -21.15
C GLU A 35 4.49 -7.01 -20.17
N MET A 36 4.18 -5.82 -19.65
CA MET A 36 2.97 -5.63 -18.83
C MET A 36 1.71 -5.88 -19.65
N ARG A 37 1.65 -5.38 -20.89
CA ARG A 37 0.52 -5.60 -21.80
C ARG A 37 0.32 -7.08 -22.17
N LYS A 38 1.37 -7.91 -22.15
CA LYS A 38 1.26 -9.36 -22.29
C LYS A 38 0.54 -10.02 -21.11
N LEU A 39 0.61 -9.43 -19.91
CA LEU A 39 -0.15 -9.90 -18.74
C LEU A 39 -1.59 -9.41 -18.76
N SER A 40 -1.81 -8.16 -19.17
CA SER A 40 -3.14 -7.59 -19.34
C SER A 40 -3.09 -6.36 -20.26
N PRO A 41 -3.97 -6.23 -21.27
CA PRO A 41 -3.97 -5.09 -22.18
C PRO A 41 -4.41 -3.77 -21.53
N VAL A 42 -4.83 -3.78 -20.25
CA VAL A 42 -5.25 -2.58 -19.51
C VAL A 42 -4.09 -1.64 -19.16
N PHE A 43 -2.85 -2.11 -19.25
CA PHE A 43 -1.67 -1.30 -18.91
C PHE A 43 -1.34 -0.30 -20.02
N GLU A 44 -1.33 0.98 -19.64
CA GLU A 44 -0.96 2.12 -20.46
C GLU A 44 0.27 2.84 -19.89
N GLU A 45 0.81 3.85 -20.58
CA GLU A 45 2.00 4.59 -20.14
C GLU A 45 1.83 5.23 -18.76
N ASP A 46 0.61 5.57 -18.35
CA ASP A 46 0.31 6.14 -17.04
C ASP A 46 0.58 5.17 -15.88
N VAL A 47 0.71 3.86 -16.14
CA VAL A 47 1.07 2.84 -15.14
C VAL A 47 2.36 3.20 -14.42
N PHE A 48 3.33 3.79 -15.11
CA PHE A 48 4.61 4.20 -14.53
C PHE A 48 4.45 5.26 -13.43
N GLY A 49 3.35 6.01 -13.44
CA GLY A 49 2.97 6.93 -12.36
C GLY A 49 2.39 6.26 -11.11
N TYR A 50 2.22 4.94 -11.12
CA TYR A 50 1.79 4.11 -9.98
C TYR A 50 2.90 3.18 -9.48
N LEU A 51 3.90 2.90 -10.33
CA LEU A 51 5.02 2.03 -10.00
C LEU A 51 5.99 2.73 -9.05
N GLY A 52 6.46 1.99 -8.04
CA GLY A 52 7.43 2.46 -7.05
C GLY A 52 6.77 2.88 -5.75
N VAL A 53 7.53 2.76 -4.65
CA VAL A 53 7.03 2.99 -3.29
C VAL A 53 6.40 4.38 -3.15
N GLU A 54 7.12 5.42 -3.57
CA GLU A 54 6.64 6.81 -3.44
C GLU A 54 5.37 7.07 -4.26
N ASN A 55 5.38 6.69 -5.54
CA ASN A 55 4.24 6.85 -6.43
C ASN A 55 3.01 6.11 -5.92
N SER A 56 3.18 4.87 -5.46
CA SER A 56 2.08 4.05 -4.95
C SER A 56 1.51 4.62 -3.65
N VAL A 57 2.38 4.99 -2.69
CA VAL A 57 1.97 5.62 -1.43
C VAL A 57 1.17 6.90 -1.67
N ASN A 58 1.63 7.76 -2.60
CA ASN A 58 0.99 9.04 -2.88
C ASN A 58 -0.40 8.93 -3.53
N LYS A 59 -0.78 7.77 -4.06
CA LYS A 59 -2.13 7.54 -4.63
C LYS A 59 -3.18 7.21 -3.57
N PHE A 60 -2.74 6.78 -2.38
CA PHE A 60 -3.65 6.55 -1.25
C PHE A 60 -4.13 7.89 -0.71
N SER A 61 -5.40 8.22 -0.99
CA SER A 61 -5.99 9.53 -0.68
C SER A 61 -7.31 9.43 0.07
N SER A 62 -7.81 8.23 0.31
CA SER A 62 -9.02 8.02 1.11
C SER A 62 -8.71 8.18 2.59
N TYR A 63 -9.74 8.55 3.36
CA TYR A 63 -9.67 8.60 4.81
C TYR A 63 -9.19 7.26 5.39
N GLY A 64 -8.19 7.31 6.27
CA GLY A 64 -7.60 6.13 6.92
C GLY A 64 -6.55 5.40 6.08
N SER A 65 -6.18 5.92 4.90
CA SER A 65 -5.16 5.31 4.05
C SER A 65 -3.73 5.74 4.42
N THR A 66 -2.73 5.10 3.79
CA THR A 66 -1.29 5.29 4.06
C THR A 66 -0.65 6.47 3.31
N GLY A 67 -1.42 7.25 2.55
CA GLY A 67 -0.86 8.41 1.84
C GLY A 67 -0.33 9.46 2.80
N SER A 68 0.77 10.11 2.43
CA SER A 68 1.48 11.09 3.26
C SER A 68 0.55 12.19 3.81
N ASN A 69 -0.30 12.77 2.96
CA ASN A 69 -1.31 13.74 3.38
C ASN A 69 -2.32 13.15 4.37
N CYS A 70 -2.83 11.95 4.10
CA CYS A 70 -3.78 11.27 4.99
C CYS A 70 -3.14 10.95 6.35
N VAL A 71 -1.88 10.52 6.38
CA VAL A 71 -1.14 10.25 7.62
C VAL A 71 -0.88 11.56 8.37
N ALA A 72 -0.53 12.64 7.69
CA ALA A 72 -0.35 13.96 8.30
C ALA A 72 -1.64 14.47 8.94
N GLU A 73 -2.78 14.34 8.26
CA GLU A 73 -4.10 14.69 8.80
C GLU A 73 -4.47 13.82 10.02
N GLN A 74 -4.22 12.52 9.96
CA GLN A 74 -4.46 11.60 11.07
C GLN A 74 -3.59 11.92 12.29
N LEU A 75 -2.31 12.22 12.08
CA LEU A 75 -1.40 12.68 13.14
C LEU A 75 -1.89 14.00 13.74
N GLY A 76 -2.24 14.98 12.90
CA GLY A 76 -2.78 16.26 13.35
C GLY A 76 -4.07 16.11 14.18
N TYR A 77 -4.97 15.23 13.74
CA TYR A 77 -6.18 14.89 14.49
C TYR A 77 -5.86 14.34 15.89
N TRP A 78 -4.93 13.38 15.99
CA TRP A 78 -4.59 12.78 17.28
C TRP A 78 -3.81 13.72 18.20
N VAL A 79 -2.90 14.53 17.64
CA VAL A 79 -2.20 15.59 18.38
C VAL A 79 -3.20 16.54 19.03
N ASN A 80 -4.19 17.01 18.26
CA ASN A 80 -5.25 17.88 18.76
C ASN A 80 -6.14 17.17 19.79
N LYS A 81 -6.62 15.97 19.48
CA LYS A 81 -7.55 15.21 20.33
C LYS A 81 -6.94 14.80 21.67
N LEU A 82 -5.67 14.41 21.68
CA LEU A 82 -4.95 13.96 22.88
C LEU A 82 -4.22 15.10 23.58
N LYS A 83 -4.25 16.33 23.04
CA LYS A 83 -3.55 17.51 23.54
C LYS A 83 -2.04 17.25 23.72
N ILE A 84 -1.43 16.59 22.73
CA ILE A 84 0.01 16.32 22.75
C ILE A 84 0.74 17.64 22.44
N THR A 85 1.45 18.19 23.42
CA THR A 85 2.30 19.36 23.23
C THR A 85 3.63 18.94 22.60
N THR A 86 3.91 19.45 21.41
CA THR A 86 5.24 19.33 20.80
C THR A 86 6.17 20.34 21.51
N THR A 87 7.02 19.84 22.41
CA THR A 87 8.15 20.58 22.99
C THR A 87 9.24 20.84 21.96
#